data_AF-A0A495ZDK5-F1
#
_entry.id   AF-A0A495ZDK5-F1
#
_cell.length_a   1.000
_cell.length_b   1.000
_cell.length_c   1.000
_cell.angle_alpha   90.00
_cell.angle_beta   90.00
_cell.angle_gamma   90.00
#
_symmetry.space_group_name_H-M   'P 1'
#
loop_
_entity.id
_entity.type
_entity.pdbx_description
1 polymer ?
#
loop_
_entity_poly.entity_id
_entity_poly.type
_entity_poly.pdbx_seq_one_letter_code
_entity_poly.pdbx_strand_id
1 'polypeptide(L)'
;MFRNLLSSRWFQAGLAFFVLCVGGSLLYSWHVHRTTEANLAKRPQPVVSIKNTPETNTAPIDFQTEGVTNTPDANTDTPIPEATEALPNETETLDVADAFLPDDVGTEETPAEDVPVSPFGFGPYPEVPADYPFTPFWLRPPPKGNKSREQLMRKELLSRVMVKAWTEGDQNFLGATGNGSGDGKVYLTYPNVIYVEYGEPEENDDGVLIRPIKDALSASYTFAPGEMRNGVIPPGFTVIEYDDAGYDPYTYLDLPSGTD
;
A
#
# COMPACT_ATOMS: atom_id res chain seq x y z
N MET A 1 -40.26 -46.09 5.46
CA MET A 1 -39.11 -46.40 4.58
C MET A 1 -37.77 -45.91 5.15
N PHE A 2 -37.67 -44.71 5.73
CA PHE A 2 -36.42 -44.18 6.32
C PHE A 2 -35.76 -45.05 7.42
N ARG A 3 -36.54 -45.75 8.24
CA ARG A 3 -36.01 -46.66 9.28
C ARG A 3 -35.15 -47.81 8.73
N ASN A 4 -35.44 -48.29 7.52
CA ASN A 4 -34.64 -49.37 6.91
C ASN A 4 -33.32 -48.85 6.34
N LEU A 5 -33.27 -47.57 5.96
CA LEU A 5 -32.09 -46.93 5.39
C LEU A 5 -31.04 -46.66 6.48
N LEU A 6 -31.48 -46.23 7.67
CA LEU A 6 -30.64 -46.02 8.86
C LEU A 6 -30.08 -47.31 9.49
N SER A 7 -30.69 -48.46 9.20
CA SER A 7 -30.27 -49.78 9.72
C SER A 7 -29.29 -50.51 8.79
N SER A 8 -28.97 -49.94 7.62
CA SER A 8 -27.99 -50.52 6.71
C SER A 8 -26.59 -50.44 7.31
N ARG A 9 -25.89 -51.58 7.40
CA ARG A 9 -24.51 -51.65 7.90
C ARG A 9 -23.55 -50.74 7.13
N TRP A 10 -23.80 -50.57 5.83
CA TRP A 10 -23.03 -49.67 4.96
C TRP A 10 -23.28 -48.19 5.28
N PHE A 11 -24.54 -47.83 5.57
CA PHE A 11 -24.89 -46.47 5.94
C PHE A 11 -24.29 -46.10 7.30
N GLN A 12 -24.32 -47.02 8.27
CA GLN A 12 -23.70 -46.82 9.58
C GLN A 12 -22.18 -46.65 9.50
N ALA A 13 -21.51 -47.47 8.68
CA ALA A 13 -20.07 -47.35 8.44
C ALA A 13 -19.71 -46.01 7.76
N GLY A 14 -20.47 -45.61 6.74
CA GLY A 14 -20.28 -44.32 6.05
C GLY A 14 -20.50 -43.12 6.98
N LEU A 15 -21.53 -43.17 7.83
CA LEU A 15 -21.81 -42.12 8.80
C LEU A 15 -20.70 -42.03 9.86
N ALA A 16 -20.22 -43.15 10.38
CA ALA A 16 -19.12 -43.17 11.34
C ALA A 16 -17.83 -42.60 10.73
N PHE A 17 -17.52 -42.97 9.49
CA PHE A 17 -16.36 -42.41 8.76
C PHE A 17 -16.51 -40.91 8.53
N PHE A 18 -17.69 -40.45 8.12
CA PHE A 18 -17.98 -39.02 7.95
C PHE A 18 -17.79 -38.23 9.24
N VAL A 19 -18.34 -38.72 10.37
CA VAL A 19 -18.16 -38.08 11.67
C VAL A 19 -16.69 -38.05 12.09
N LEU A 20 -15.92 -39.10 11.80
CA LEU A 20 -14.49 -39.15 12.11
C LEU A 20 -13.69 -38.16 11.26
N CYS A 21 -13.95 -38.06 9.96
CA CYS A 21 -13.31 -37.09 9.08
C CYS A 21 -13.63 -35.64 9.44
N VAL A 22 -14.93 -35.33 9.63
CA VAL A 22 -15.37 -33.97 9.94
C VAL A 22 -14.94 -33.58 11.35
N GLY A 23 -15.16 -34.45 12.34
CA GLY A 23 -14.74 -34.23 13.71
C GLY A 23 -13.22 -34.12 13.85
N GLY A 24 -12.46 -34.97 13.14
CA GLY A 24 -11.00 -34.89 13.08
C GLY A 24 -10.51 -33.59 12.46
N SER A 25 -11.13 -33.13 11.36
CA SER A 25 -10.77 -31.86 10.72
C SER A 25 -11.08 -30.65 11.60
N LEU A 26 -12.21 -30.67 12.31
CA LEU A 26 -12.59 -29.63 13.29
C LEU A 26 -11.62 -29.59 14.48
N LEU A 27 -11.29 -30.75 15.05
CA LEU A 27 -10.32 -30.85 16.14
C LEU A 27 -8.93 -30.42 15.71
N TYR A 28 -8.50 -30.79 14.51
CA TYR A 28 -7.23 -30.37 13.94
C TYR A 28 -7.19 -28.85 13.72
N SER A 29 -8.22 -28.28 13.10
CA SER A 29 -8.34 -26.82 12.91
C SER A 29 -8.32 -26.07 14.25
N TRP A 30 -9.07 -26.54 15.24
CA TRP A 30 -9.07 -25.96 16.59
C TRP A 30 -7.69 -26.05 17.27
N HIS A 31 -7.01 -27.19 17.13
CA HIS A 31 -5.66 -27.38 17.67
C HIS A 31 -4.65 -26.41 17.05
N VAL A 32 -4.64 -26.31 15.71
CA VAL A 32 -3.76 -25.39 14.97
C VAL A 32 -4.05 -23.94 15.33
N HIS A 33 -5.33 -23.56 15.45
CA HIS A 33 -5.70 -22.21 15.84
C HIS A 33 -5.17 -21.86 17.23
N ARG A 34 -5.34 -22.75 18.22
CA ARG A 34 -4.82 -22.52 19.59
C ARG A 34 -3.30 -22.47 19.67
N THR A 35 -2.58 -23.32 18.93
CA THR A 35 -1.12 -23.28 18.94
C THR A 35 -0.60 -22.00 18.27
N THR A 36 -1.26 -21.55 17.21
CA THR A 36 -0.91 -20.29 16.53
C THR A 36 -1.14 -19.07 17.44
N GLU A 37 -2.28 -18.98 18.12
CA GLU A 37 -2.56 -17.89 19.07
C GLU A 37 -1.59 -17.88 20.26
N ALA A 38 -1.24 -19.05 20.80
CA ALA A 38 -0.27 -19.15 21.89
C ALA A 38 1.16 -18.72 21.47
N ASN A 39 1.51 -18.92 20.20
CA ASN A 39 2.77 -18.45 19.65
C ASN A 39 2.75 -16.95 19.32
N LEU A 40 1.62 -16.40 18.90
CA LEU A 40 1.44 -14.96 18.70
C LEU A 40 1.50 -14.18 20.01
N ALA A 41 0.87 -14.68 21.08
CA ALA A 41 0.89 -14.03 22.40
C ALA A 41 2.27 -14.02 23.08
N LYS A 42 3.21 -14.86 22.63
CA LYS A 42 4.58 -14.93 23.16
C LYS A 42 5.60 -14.09 22.38
N ARG A 43 5.24 -13.51 21.24
CA ARG A 43 6.14 -12.56 20.55
C ARG A 43 6.13 -11.23 21.33
N PRO A 44 7.24 -10.82 21.97
CA PRO A 44 7.36 -9.45 22.42
C PRO A 44 7.26 -8.56 21.19
N GLN A 45 6.33 -7.60 21.21
CA GLN A 45 6.32 -6.52 20.22
C GLN A 45 7.72 -5.89 20.22
N PRO A 46 8.46 -5.91 19.10
CA PRO A 46 9.66 -5.10 19.01
C PRO A 46 9.20 -3.64 18.95
N VAL A 47 9.07 -3.01 20.11
CA VAL A 47 9.06 -1.55 20.21
C VAL A 47 10.46 -1.12 19.82
N VAL A 48 10.68 -0.98 18.51
CA VAL A 48 11.83 -0.28 17.96
C VAL A 48 11.64 1.19 18.34
N SER A 49 12.08 1.51 19.55
CA SER A 49 12.23 2.88 20.00
C SER A 49 13.43 3.45 19.25
N ILE A 50 13.15 4.05 18.09
CA ILE A 50 14.10 4.88 17.36
C ILE A 50 14.37 6.12 18.22
N LYS A 51 15.34 5.99 19.14
CA LYS A 51 15.91 7.12 19.87
C LYS A 51 16.91 7.80 18.93
N ASN A 52 16.38 8.68 18.06
CA ASN A 52 17.19 9.64 17.32
C ASN A 52 17.98 10.48 18.34
N THR A 53 19.26 10.19 18.48
CA THR A 53 20.22 11.00 19.23
C THR A 53 20.89 11.90 18.19
N PRO A 54 20.61 13.21 18.14
CA PRO A 54 21.33 14.10 17.25
C PRO A 54 22.76 14.29 17.80
N GLU A 55 23.75 13.82 17.05
CA GLU A 55 25.15 14.13 17.29
C GLU A 55 25.35 15.65 17.11
N THR A 56 25.52 16.35 18.23
CA THR A 56 25.90 17.76 18.25
C THR A 56 27.39 17.85 17.95
N ASN A 57 27.73 18.21 16.71
CA ASN A 57 29.07 18.64 16.32
C ASN A 57 29.48 19.86 17.17
N THR A 58 30.37 19.63 18.13
CA THR A 58 30.98 20.70 18.93
C THR A 58 32.28 21.10 18.25
N ALA A 59 32.29 22.23 17.54
CA ALA A 59 33.50 22.94 17.19
C ALA A 59 33.85 23.93 18.32
N PRO A 60 35.10 24.02 18.79
CA PRO A 60 35.47 25.01 19.80
C PRO A 60 35.82 26.32 19.09
N ILE A 61 35.03 27.37 19.33
CA ILE A 61 35.48 28.74 19.05
C ILE A 61 35.27 29.56 20.32
N ASP A 62 36.40 29.81 20.95
CA ASP A 62 36.63 30.71 22.08
C ASP A 62 36.56 32.16 21.60
N PHE A 63 35.61 32.94 22.10
CA PHE A 63 35.74 34.39 22.25
C PHE A 63 34.83 34.86 23.40
N GLN A 64 35.45 35.10 24.54
CA GLN A 64 34.94 35.99 25.59
C GLN A 64 34.91 37.44 25.07
N THR A 65 33.79 38.15 25.22
CA THR A 65 33.82 39.55 25.69
C THR A 65 32.51 39.91 26.39
N GLU A 66 32.67 40.57 27.53
CA GLU A 66 31.68 40.94 28.53
C GLU A 66 30.74 42.08 28.10
N GLY A 67 29.56 42.12 28.74
CA GLY A 67 28.90 43.37 29.11
C GLY A 67 27.65 43.76 28.32
N VAL A 68 26.47 43.55 28.92
CA VAL A 68 25.55 44.61 29.38
C VAL A 68 24.23 43.96 29.83
N THR A 69 23.96 44.13 31.11
CA THR A 69 22.73 43.85 31.84
C THR A 69 21.62 44.82 31.45
N ASN A 70 20.37 44.34 31.33
CA ASN A 70 19.20 44.82 32.08
C ASN A 70 17.89 44.30 31.46
N THR A 71 17.26 43.32 32.11
CA THR A 71 15.80 43.13 32.12
C THR A 71 15.17 44.24 32.99
N PRO A 72 13.95 44.71 32.69
CA PRO A 72 12.79 44.14 33.41
C PRO A 72 11.50 43.99 32.57
N ASP A 73 10.69 43.03 33.02
CA ASP A 73 9.31 42.77 32.64
C ASP A 73 8.40 44.01 32.64
N ALA A 74 7.48 44.06 31.68
CA ALA A 74 6.19 44.73 31.85
C ALA A 74 5.12 44.10 30.94
N ASN A 75 4.17 43.42 31.59
CA ASN A 75 2.83 43.09 31.09
C ASN A 75 2.19 44.23 30.30
N THR A 76 1.54 43.92 29.16
CA THR A 76 0.23 44.53 28.83
C THR A 76 -0.57 43.58 27.94
N ASP A 77 -1.71 43.16 28.49
CA ASP A 77 -2.81 42.41 27.89
C ASP A 77 -3.61 43.21 26.83
N THR A 78 -4.56 42.52 26.19
CA THR A 78 -5.79 42.96 25.47
C THR A 78 -5.73 43.29 23.97
N PRO A 79 -6.83 43.09 23.19
CA PRO A 79 -7.75 41.94 23.13
C PRO A 79 -8.18 41.50 21.70
N ILE A 80 -8.83 40.33 21.63
CA ILE A 80 -9.64 39.78 20.53
C ILE A 80 -10.97 40.55 20.40
N PRO A 81 -11.47 40.88 19.20
CA PRO A 81 -12.86 41.24 18.99
C PRO A 81 -13.70 40.02 18.57
N GLU A 82 -14.74 39.76 19.36
CA GLU A 82 -15.73 38.71 19.20
C GLU A 82 -17.02 39.27 18.55
N ALA A 83 -17.62 38.46 17.69
CA ALA A 83 -19.04 38.35 17.29
C ALA A 83 -19.86 39.59 16.87
N THR A 84 -20.51 39.45 15.71
CA THR A 84 -21.89 39.92 15.53
C THR A 84 -22.66 38.89 14.71
N GLU A 85 -23.45 38.06 15.41
CA GLU A 85 -24.62 37.38 14.86
C GLU A 85 -25.75 38.39 14.66
N ALA A 86 -26.44 38.34 13.52
CA ALA A 86 -27.84 38.73 13.39
C ALA A 86 -28.43 38.27 12.03
N LEU A 87 -29.07 37.11 12.04
CA LEU A 87 -30.36 36.81 11.38
C LEU A 87 -31.38 36.66 12.53
N PRO A 88 -32.71 36.75 12.34
CA PRO A 88 -33.47 36.51 11.10
C PRO A 88 -34.64 37.50 10.84
N ASN A 89 -35.24 37.48 9.63
CA ASN A 89 -36.70 37.32 9.51
C ASN A 89 -37.17 37.04 8.07
N GLU A 90 -38.24 36.24 8.03
CA GLU A 90 -39.16 35.89 6.93
C GLU A 90 -39.87 37.16 6.37
N THR A 91 -40.57 37.27 5.23
CA THR A 91 -41.43 36.37 4.41
C THR A 91 -41.89 37.16 3.14
N GLU A 92 -42.64 36.52 2.23
CA GLU A 92 -43.45 37.05 1.07
C GLU A 92 -42.72 37.24 -0.28
N THR A 93 -42.83 36.32 -1.25
CA THR A 93 -43.92 35.96 -2.20
C THR A 93 -44.06 36.85 -3.45
N LEU A 94 -44.06 36.15 -4.60
CA LEU A 94 -44.58 36.50 -5.94
C LEU A 94 -43.78 37.51 -6.78
N ASP A 95 -43.20 37.05 -7.90
CA ASP A 95 -43.88 37.18 -9.19
C ASP A 95 -43.29 36.25 -10.26
N VAL A 96 -44.16 35.73 -11.13
CA VAL A 96 -43.86 34.88 -12.28
C VAL A 96 -44.17 35.70 -13.53
N ALA A 97 -43.13 36.07 -14.29
CA ALA A 97 -43.23 36.47 -15.70
C ALA A 97 -41.82 36.29 -16.30
N ASP A 98 -41.59 35.26 -17.10
CA ASP A 98 -41.87 35.17 -18.54
C ASP A 98 -40.85 35.94 -19.40
N ALA A 99 -40.35 35.22 -20.41
CA ALA A 99 -39.51 35.64 -21.52
C ALA A 99 -38.14 36.25 -21.18
N PHE A 100 -37.06 35.49 -21.41
CA PHE A 100 -36.03 35.77 -22.42
C PHE A 100 -35.02 34.62 -22.38
N LEU A 101 -35.17 33.67 -23.31
CA LEU A 101 -34.09 32.76 -23.71
C LEU A 101 -33.03 33.61 -24.43
N PRO A 102 -31.77 33.69 -23.97
CA PRO A 102 -30.68 34.01 -24.87
C PRO A 102 -30.27 32.74 -25.60
N ASP A 103 -30.30 32.86 -26.92
CA ASP A 103 -29.75 31.98 -27.94
C ASP A 103 -28.63 31.05 -27.44
N ASP A 104 -28.91 29.76 -27.58
CA ASP A 104 -28.08 28.79 -28.32
C ASP A 104 -26.67 29.27 -28.69
N VAL A 105 -25.82 29.45 -27.67
CA VAL A 105 -24.38 29.41 -27.86
C VAL A 105 -24.08 27.93 -28.03
N GLY A 106 -24.14 27.48 -29.28
CA GLY A 106 -23.52 26.26 -29.73
C GLY A 106 -22.09 26.28 -29.23
N THR A 107 -21.88 25.66 -28.07
CA THR A 107 -20.57 25.21 -27.65
C THR A 107 -20.22 24.20 -28.72
N GLU A 108 -19.37 24.59 -29.66
CA GLU A 108 -18.65 23.64 -30.49
C GLU A 108 -18.13 22.60 -29.51
N GLU A 109 -18.76 21.42 -29.48
CA GLU A 109 -18.11 20.23 -28.99
C GLU A 109 -16.90 20.09 -29.90
N THR A 110 -15.78 20.66 -29.43
CA THR A 110 -14.45 20.32 -29.89
C THR A 110 -14.48 18.82 -30.13
N PRO A 111 -14.18 18.33 -31.35
CA PRO A 111 -14.20 16.90 -31.63
C PRO A 111 -13.43 16.24 -30.51
N ALA A 112 -14.09 15.38 -29.72
CA ALA A 112 -13.42 14.67 -28.64
C ALA A 112 -12.20 14.02 -29.28
N GLU A 113 -11.01 14.59 -29.01
CA GLU A 113 -9.78 14.02 -29.51
C GLU A 113 -9.82 12.56 -29.06
N ASP A 114 -9.67 11.65 -30.02
CA ASP A 114 -9.83 10.21 -29.79
C ASP A 114 -8.75 9.78 -28.78
N VAL A 115 -9.07 9.88 -27.49
CA VAL A 115 -8.12 9.69 -26.41
C VAL A 115 -7.73 8.22 -26.46
N PRO A 116 -6.43 7.89 -26.59
CA PRO A 116 -6.02 6.51 -26.69
C PRO A 116 -6.48 5.72 -25.45
N VAL A 117 -7.17 4.61 -25.70
CA VAL A 117 -7.71 3.73 -24.66
C VAL A 117 -6.87 2.47 -24.49
N SER A 118 -6.88 1.92 -23.28
CA SER A 118 -6.23 0.65 -22.98
C SER A 118 -6.83 -0.51 -23.79
N PRO A 119 -6.01 -1.35 -24.45
CA PRO A 119 -6.49 -2.58 -25.08
C PRO A 119 -6.87 -3.67 -24.06
N PHE A 120 -6.66 -3.43 -22.77
CA PHE A 120 -6.98 -4.36 -21.68
C PHE A 120 -8.26 -4.02 -20.92
N GLY A 121 -8.95 -2.93 -21.29
CA GLY A 121 -10.20 -2.52 -20.63
C GLY A 121 -10.01 -1.62 -19.41
N PHE A 122 -8.82 -1.07 -19.18
CA PHE A 122 -8.55 -0.12 -18.09
C PHE A 122 -8.99 1.33 -18.38
N GLY A 123 -9.73 1.55 -19.47
CA GLY A 123 -10.16 2.88 -19.90
C GLY A 123 -9.04 3.73 -20.52
N PRO A 124 -9.23 5.06 -20.63
CA PRO A 124 -8.24 6.00 -21.13
C PRO A 124 -6.92 5.94 -20.36
N TYR A 125 -5.81 6.29 -21.01
CA TYR A 125 -4.54 6.43 -20.31
C TYR A 125 -4.55 7.68 -19.41
N PRO A 126 -3.95 7.61 -18.21
CA PRO A 126 -3.81 8.80 -17.37
C PRO A 126 -2.89 9.81 -18.06
N GLU A 127 -3.12 11.10 -17.79
CA GLU A 127 -2.20 12.15 -18.18
C GLU A 127 -0.84 11.94 -17.51
N VAL A 128 0.23 12.14 -18.27
CA VAL A 128 1.60 11.90 -17.82
C VAL A 128 2.24 13.26 -17.54
N PRO A 129 2.61 13.55 -16.28
CA PRO A 129 3.29 14.79 -15.93
C PRO A 129 4.56 14.98 -16.76
N ALA A 130 4.83 16.22 -17.18
CA ALA A 130 5.97 16.53 -18.05
C ALA A 130 7.34 16.27 -17.38
N ASP A 131 7.38 16.27 -16.05
CA ASP A 131 8.55 15.99 -15.23
C ASP A 131 8.70 14.50 -14.85
N TYR A 132 7.77 13.64 -15.28
CA TYR A 132 7.80 12.21 -14.97
C TYR A 132 9.04 11.54 -15.60
N PRO A 133 9.94 10.92 -14.82
CA PRO A 133 11.27 10.53 -15.30
C PRO A 133 11.27 9.19 -16.06
N PHE A 134 10.13 8.49 -16.11
CA PHE A 134 10.02 7.18 -16.77
C PHE A 134 9.16 7.28 -18.02
N THR A 135 9.42 6.46 -19.04
CA THR A 135 8.51 6.34 -20.18
C THR A 135 7.36 5.39 -19.81
N PRO A 136 6.09 5.84 -19.77
CA PRO A 136 4.93 4.97 -19.52
C PRO A 136 4.83 3.85 -20.56
N PHE A 137 4.32 2.69 -20.17
CA PHE A 137 4.27 1.50 -21.03
C PHE A 137 3.56 1.73 -22.37
N TRP A 138 2.48 2.51 -22.40
CA TRP A 138 1.70 2.79 -23.62
C TRP A 138 2.38 3.76 -24.59
N LEU A 139 3.43 4.47 -24.16
CA LEU A 139 4.26 5.31 -25.03
C LEU A 139 5.49 4.56 -25.55
N ARG A 140 5.74 3.33 -25.09
CA ARG A 140 6.88 2.53 -25.53
C ARG A 140 6.57 1.85 -26.87
N PRO A 141 7.59 1.61 -27.72
CA PRO A 141 7.41 0.78 -28.89
C PRO A 141 6.91 -0.62 -28.47
N PRO A 142 6.09 -1.27 -29.31
CA PRO A 142 5.54 -2.58 -29.01
C PRO A 142 6.70 -3.57 -28.69
N PRO A 143 6.57 -4.37 -27.63
CA PRO A 143 7.64 -5.25 -27.21
C PRO A 143 7.97 -6.26 -28.30
N LYS A 144 9.26 -6.43 -28.60
CA LYS A 144 9.75 -7.51 -29.47
C LYS A 144 9.52 -8.86 -28.75
N GLY A 145 8.83 -9.79 -29.41
CA GLY A 145 8.60 -11.16 -28.94
C GLY A 145 7.18 -11.45 -28.44
N ASN A 146 6.89 -12.73 -28.20
CA ASN A 146 5.57 -13.22 -27.81
C ASN A 146 5.37 -13.08 -26.30
N LYS A 147 5.04 -11.87 -25.83
CA LYS A 147 4.56 -11.67 -24.46
C LYS A 147 3.10 -12.05 -24.36
N SER A 148 2.71 -12.74 -23.30
CA SER A 148 1.29 -13.05 -23.07
C SER A 148 0.49 -11.77 -22.83
N ARG A 149 -0.82 -11.80 -23.14
CA ARG A 149 -1.74 -10.69 -22.86
C ARG A 149 -1.63 -10.25 -21.39
N GLU A 150 -1.58 -11.22 -20.47
CA GLU A 150 -1.45 -10.98 -19.04
C GLU A 150 -0.14 -10.25 -18.68
N GLN A 151 0.99 -10.62 -19.29
CA GLN A 151 2.26 -9.94 -19.05
C GLN A 151 2.25 -8.48 -19.52
N LEU A 152 1.55 -8.20 -20.63
CA LEU A 152 1.39 -6.82 -21.12
C LEU A 152 0.44 -6.03 -20.22
N MET A 153 -0.66 -6.66 -19.81
CA MET A 153 -1.63 -6.10 -18.87
C MET A 153 -0.98 -5.71 -17.54
N ARG A 154 -0.20 -6.59 -16.92
CA ARG A 154 0.54 -6.31 -15.68
C ARG A 154 1.52 -5.14 -15.84
N LYS A 155 2.16 -4.99 -17.01
CA LYS A 155 3.09 -3.88 -17.28
C LYS A 155 2.39 -2.54 -17.45
N GLU A 156 1.20 -2.55 -18.05
CA GLU A 156 0.37 -1.36 -18.12
C GLU A 156 -0.09 -0.93 -16.73
N LEU A 157 -0.64 -1.85 -15.93
CA LEU A 157 -1.06 -1.58 -14.55
C LEU A 157 0.07 -0.99 -13.73
N LEU A 158 1.25 -1.60 -13.76
CA LEU A 158 2.44 -1.09 -13.09
C LEU A 158 2.79 0.34 -13.52
N SER A 159 2.72 0.63 -14.83
CA SER A 159 3.00 2.00 -15.33
C SER A 159 1.94 3.01 -14.90
N ARG A 160 0.66 2.60 -14.85
CA ARG A 160 -0.43 3.44 -14.36
C ARG A 160 -0.26 3.76 -12.88
N VAL A 161 0.10 2.77 -12.06
CA VAL A 161 0.38 2.95 -10.62
C VAL A 161 1.50 3.97 -10.42
N MET A 162 2.62 3.82 -11.13
CA MET A 162 3.74 4.75 -11.02
C MET A 162 3.37 6.19 -11.44
N VAL A 163 2.60 6.35 -12.53
CA VAL A 163 2.12 7.68 -12.96
C VAL A 163 1.19 8.29 -11.91
N LYS A 164 0.23 7.52 -11.36
CA LYS A 164 -0.67 8.01 -10.31
C LYS A 164 0.10 8.42 -9.05
N ALA A 165 1.02 7.57 -8.57
CA ALA A 165 1.84 7.86 -7.40
C ALA A 165 2.68 9.13 -7.58
N TRP A 166 3.27 9.32 -8.77
CA TRP A 166 3.99 10.55 -9.10
C TRP A 166 3.10 11.80 -9.04
N THR A 167 1.91 11.71 -9.63
CA THR A 167 0.92 12.81 -9.63
C THR A 167 0.38 13.11 -8.23
N GLU A 168 0.31 12.11 -7.34
CA GLU A 168 -0.06 12.28 -5.92
C GLU A 168 1.09 12.85 -5.06
N GLY A 169 2.28 13.04 -5.64
CA GLY A 169 3.43 13.67 -4.99
C GLY A 169 4.46 12.68 -4.44
N ASP A 170 4.27 11.38 -4.60
CA ASP A 170 5.31 10.40 -4.31
C ASP A 170 6.27 10.29 -5.50
N GLN A 171 7.36 11.06 -5.44
CA GLN A 171 8.32 11.19 -6.54
C GLN A 171 9.68 10.53 -6.23
N ASN A 172 9.80 9.88 -5.07
CA ASN A 172 11.10 9.39 -4.56
C ASN A 172 11.40 7.93 -4.95
N PHE A 173 10.55 7.28 -5.74
CA PHE A 173 10.77 5.92 -6.21
C PHE A 173 11.69 5.87 -7.44
N LEU A 174 12.50 4.81 -7.52
CA LEU A 174 13.40 4.49 -8.62
C LEU A 174 12.75 3.62 -9.70
N GLY A 175 11.59 3.05 -9.40
CA GLY A 175 10.84 2.21 -10.31
C GLY A 175 9.67 1.53 -9.60
N ALA A 176 9.14 0.49 -10.22
CA ALA A 176 8.20 -0.41 -9.59
C ALA A 176 8.37 -1.83 -10.12
N THR A 177 7.96 -2.81 -9.33
CA THR A 177 7.84 -4.20 -9.77
C THR A 177 6.53 -4.80 -9.30
N GLY A 178 6.03 -5.79 -10.03
CA GLY A 178 5.02 -6.70 -9.47
C GLY A 178 5.69 -7.75 -8.60
N ASN A 179 4.96 -8.30 -7.63
CA ASN A 179 5.46 -9.45 -6.90
C ASN A 179 5.53 -10.69 -7.80
N GLY A 180 6.64 -11.40 -7.75
CA GLY A 180 6.79 -12.70 -8.39
C GLY A 180 5.94 -13.79 -7.72
N SER A 181 5.59 -13.62 -6.44
CA SER A 181 4.84 -14.60 -5.66
C SER A 181 3.33 -14.66 -5.98
N GLY A 182 2.83 -13.76 -6.84
CA GLY A 182 1.49 -13.85 -7.41
C GLY A 182 0.38 -13.11 -6.65
N ASP A 183 0.72 -12.29 -5.65
CA ASP A 183 -0.23 -11.43 -4.93
C ASP A 183 -0.92 -10.36 -5.81
N GLY A 184 -0.41 -10.11 -7.02
CA GLY A 184 -0.92 -9.11 -7.94
C GLY A 184 -0.63 -7.66 -7.54
N LYS A 185 0.05 -7.43 -6.43
CA LYS A 185 0.40 -6.10 -5.93
C LYS A 185 1.58 -5.50 -6.70
N VAL A 186 1.62 -4.17 -6.73
CA VAL A 186 2.71 -3.37 -7.31
C VAL A 186 3.48 -2.71 -6.18
N TYR A 187 4.79 -2.92 -6.18
CA TYR A 187 5.71 -2.36 -5.18
C TYR A 187 6.55 -1.29 -5.86
N LEU A 188 6.37 -0.03 -5.44
CA LEU A 188 7.28 1.04 -5.80
C LEU A 188 8.63 0.77 -5.14
N THR A 189 9.73 0.94 -5.87
CA THR A 189 11.05 0.62 -5.34
C THR A 189 11.77 1.91 -4.95
N TYR A 190 12.09 2.07 -3.67
CA TYR A 190 12.73 3.29 -3.16
C TYR A 190 14.22 3.08 -2.87
N PRO A 191 15.02 4.16 -2.83
CA PRO A 191 16.36 4.11 -2.25
C PRO A 191 16.30 3.60 -0.82
N ASN A 192 17.21 2.70 -0.44
CA ASN A 192 17.33 2.17 0.91
C ASN A 192 16.08 1.47 1.48
N VAL A 193 15.15 0.99 0.63
CA VAL A 193 14.03 0.15 1.07
C VAL A 193 14.23 -1.29 0.58
N ILE A 194 13.92 -2.24 1.45
CA ILE A 194 13.87 -3.66 1.13
C ILE A 194 12.50 -4.20 1.53
N TYR A 195 11.76 -4.72 0.56
CA TYR A 195 10.58 -5.53 0.81
C TYR A 195 11.03 -6.97 1.05
N VAL A 196 10.59 -7.58 2.14
CA VAL A 196 11.02 -8.93 2.52
C VAL A 196 9.83 -9.86 2.73
N GLU A 197 9.96 -11.09 2.26
CA GLU A 197 9.14 -12.22 2.68
C GLU A 197 9.99 -13.05 3.61
N TYR A 198 9.58 -13.18 4.87
CA TYR A 198 10.28 -14.05 5.80
C TYR A 198 9.76 -15.49 5.71
N GLY A 199 10.68 -16.45 5.79
CA GLY A 199 10.35 -17.85 5.98
C GLY A 199 9.95 -18.21 7.41
N GLU A 200 9.72 -19.50 7.61
CA GLU A 200 9.50 -20.07 8.94
C GLU A 200 10.77 -19.93 9.80
N PRO A 201 10.63 -19.67 11.11
CA PRO A 201 11.78 -19.64 12.00
C PRO A 201 12.55 -20.97 12.01
N GLU A 202 13.86 -20.90 11.89
CA GLU A 202 14.76 -22.05 11.90
C GLU A 202 15.86 -21.86 12.93
N GLU A 203 16.36 -22.94 13.52
CA GLU A 203 17.50 -22.90 14.43
C GLU A 203 18.79 -23.01 13.60
N ASN A 204 19.71 -22.07 13.79
CA ASN A 204 21.01 -22.10 13.11
C ASN A 204 21.97 -23.12 13.76
N ASP A 205 23.16 -23.29 13.18
CA ASP A 205 24.18 -24.23 13.68
C ASP A 205 24.65 -23.91 15.12
N ASP A 206 24.44 -22.67 15.59
CA ASP A 206 24.79 -22.20 16.94
C ASP A 206 23.63 -22.34 17.95
N GLY A 207 22.49 -22.91 17.55
CA GLY A 207 21.30 -23.03 18.40
C GLY A 207 20.47 -21.75 18.53
N VAL A 208 20.73 -20.74 17.69
CA VAL A 208 20.01 -19.47 17.68
C VAL A 208 18.85 -19.54 16.69
N LEU A 209 17.65 -19.21 17.15
CA LEU A 209 16.48 -19.10 16.30
C LEU A 209 16.62 -17.86 15.39
N ILE A 210 16.65 -18.10 14.08
CA ILE A 210 16.71 -17.08 13.04
C ILE A 210 15.45 -17.14 12.18
N ARG A 211 15.10 -16.02 11.53
CA ARG A 211 14.00 -15.97 10.56
C ARG A 211 14.62 -15.72 9.18
N PRO A 212 14.78 -16.76 8.34
CA PRO A 212 15.39 -16.60 7.03
C PRO A 212 14.53 -15.69 6.15
N ILE A 213 15.17 -14.95 5.25
CA ILE A 213 14.50 -14.20 4.19
C ILE A 213 14.28 -15.18 3.04
N LYS A 214 13.01 -15.43 2.71
CA LYS A 214 12.58 -16.33 1.63
C LYS A 214 12.65 -15.61 0.28
N ASP A 215 12.20 -14.37 0.24
CA ASP A 215 12.26 -13.51 -0.93
C ASP A 215 12.55 -12.06 -0.51
N ALA A 216 13.21 -11.31 -1.38
CA ALA A 216 13.49 -9.92 -1.14
C ALA A 216 13.51 -9.10 -2.43
N LEU A 217 12.95 -7.90 -2.32
CA LEU A 217 12.94 -6.92 -3.39
C LEU A 217 13.58 -5.62 -2.89
N SER A 218 14.61 -5.17 -3.62
CA SER A 218 15.22 -3.86 -3.41
C SER A 218 15.68 -3.28 -4.74
N ALA A 219 15.66 -1.94 -4.86
CA ALA A 219 16.26 -1.26 -6.00
C ALA A 219 17.79 -1.13 -5.88
N SER A 220 18.33 -1.14 -4.66
CA SER A 220 19.73 -0.73 -4.39
C SER A 220 20.57 -1.84 -3.76
N TYR A 221 19.97 -2.99 -3.45
CA TYR A 221 20.65 -4.09 -2.79
C TYR A 221 20.32 -5.44 -3.43
N THR A 222 21.32 -6.31 -3.51
CA THR A 222 21.17 -7.69 -3.94
C THR A 222 21.72 -8.58 -2.84
N PHE A 223 20.86 -9.41 -2.26
CA PHE A 223 21.25 -10.30 -1.18
C PHE A 223 22.16 -11.43 -1.69
N ALA A 224 23.20 -11.73 -0.92
CA ALA A 224 23.91 -12.99 -1.07
C ALA A 224 23.06 -14.14 -0.47
N PRO A 225 23.15 -15.38 -1.00
CA PRO A 225 22.39 -16.51 -0.46
C PRO A 225 22.59 -16.75 1.04
N GLY A 226 23.78 -16.49 1.57
CA GLY A 226 24.07 -16.59 3.00
C GLY A 226 23.37 -15.51 3.85
N GLU A 227 23.21 -14.31 3.31
CA GLU A 227 22.51 -13.22 4.00
C GLU A 227 21.02 -13.50 4.08
N MET A 228 20.42 -13.98 2.99
CA MET A 228 19.02 -14.42 2.99
C MET A 228 18.80 -15.53 4.01
N ARG A 229 19.63 -16.59 3.97
CA ARG A 229 19.52 -17.71 4.91
C ARG A 229 19.62 -17.27 6.36
N ASN A 230 20.51 -16.33 6.66
CA ASN A 230 20.74 -15.87 8.02
C ASN A 230 19.82 -14.71 8.46
N GLY A 231 18.94 -14.23 7.56
CA GLY A 231 18.07 -13.09 7.84
C GLY A 231 18.84 -11.77 8.05
N VAL A 232 20.03 -11.64 7.48
CA VAL A 232 20.90 -10.47 7.69
C VAL A 232 20.45 -9.34 6.77
N ILE A 233 20.07 -8.22 7.36
CA ILE A 233 19.72 -6.99 6.65
C ILE A 233 20.92 -6.05 6.65
N PRO A 234 21.33 -5.49 5.49
CA PRO A 234 22.40 -4.51 5.43
C PRO A 234 22.04 -3.23 6.24
N PRO A 235 23.01 -2.62 6.92
CA PRO A 235 22.76 -1.41 7.70
C PRO A 235 22.31 -0.25 6.79
N GLY A 236 21.43 0.61 7.31
CA GLY A 236 20.93 1.79 6.59
C GLY A 236 19.72 1.54 5.70
N PHE A 237 19.21 0.31 5.64
CA PHE A 237 17.98 -0.01 4.91
C PHE A 237 16.75 -0.03 5.83
N THR A 238 15.64 0.49 5.30
CA THR A 238 14.31 0.31 5.87
C THR A 238 13.74 -1.00 5.35
N VAL A 239 13.30 -1.87 6.27
CA VAL A 239 12.73 -3.17 5.93
C VAL A 239 11.22 -3.11 6.09
N ILE A 240 10.50 -3.57 5.08
CA ILE A 240 9.05 -3.63 5.06
C ILE A 240 8.64 -5.06 4.68
N GLU A 241 7.76 -5.71 5.44
CA GLU A 241 7.24 -7.02 5.04
C GLU A 241 6.31 -6.86 3.84
N TYR A 242 6.34 -7.79 2.87
CA TYR A 242 5.49 -7.70 1.66
C TYR A 242 4.00 -7.56 1.99
N ASP A 243 3.53 -8.23 3.04
CA ASP A 243 2.11 -8.24 3.43
C ASP A 243 1.60 -6.83 3.80
N ASP A 244 2.47 -6.01 4.41
CA ASP A 244 2.17 -4.67 4.89
C ASP A 244 2.35 -3.58 3.81
N ALA A 245 2.86 -3.97 2.64
CA ALA A 245 3.20 -3.05 1.55
C ALA A 245 2.52 -3.42 0.23
N GLY A 246 2.82 -2.59 -0.77
CA GLY A 246 2.37 -2.76 -2.14
C GLY A 246 0.97 -2.20 -2.37
N TYR A 247 0.77 -1.68 -3.57
CA TYR A 247 -0.51 -1.22 -4.06
C TYR A 247 -1.24 -2.39 -4.72
N ASP A 248 -2.47 -2.67 -4.32
CA ASP A 248 -3.38 -3.37 -5.22
C ASP A 248 -3.68 -2.44 -6.39
N PRO A 249 -3.23 -2.74 -7.62
CA PRO A 249 -3.35 -1.82 -8.73
C PRO A 249 -4.80 -1.54 -9.11
N TYR A 250 -5.73 -2.48 -8.89
CA TYR A 250 -7.15 -2.25 -9.24
C TYR A 250 -7.79 -1.27 -8.27
N THR A 251 -7.63 -1.54 -6.97
CA THR A 251 -8.13 -0.68 -5.91
C THR A 251 -7.46 0.70 -5.95
N TYR A 252 -6.13 0.76 -6.11
CA TYR A 252 -5.40 2.02 -6.12
C TYR A 252 -5.67 2.87 -7.36
N LEU A 253 -5.99 2.28 -8.51
CA LEU A 253 -6.31 3.01 -9.74
C LEU A 253 -7.80 3.24 -9.97
N ASP A 254 -8.66 2.83 -9.02
CA ASP A 254 -10.12 2.91 -9.15
C ASP A 254 -10.64 2.16 -10.40
N LEU A 255 -10.02 1.02 -10.73
CA LEU A 255 -10.37 0.19 -11.89
C LEU A 255 -11.34 -0.93 -11.48
N PRO A 256 -12.25 -1.36 -12.38
CA PRO A 256 -13.06 -2.54 -12.12
C PRO A 256 -12.13 -3.75 -11.96
N SER A 257 -12.22 -4.44 -10.82
CA SER A 257 -11.50 -5.69 -10.60
C SER A 257 -11.94 -6.67 -11.68
N GLY A 258 -11.00 -7.22 -12.45
CA GLY A 258 -11.26 -8.15 -13.56
C GLY A 258 -11.77 -9.52 -13.12
N THR A 259 -12.76 -9.57 -12.23
CA THR A 259 -13.53 -10.74 -11.85
C THR A 259 -14.75 -10.84 -12.76
N ASP A 260 -14.56 -11.46 -13.93
CA ASP A 260 -15.60 -12.15 -14.69
C ASP A 260 -14.98 -13.36 -15.40
#